data_AF-A0A1Y3D7E9-F1
#
_entry.id   AF-A0A1Y3D7E9-F1
#
_cell.length_a   1.000
_cell.length_b   1.000
_cell.length_c   1.000
_cell.angle_alpha   90.00
_cell.angle_beta   90.00
_cell.angle_gamma   90.00
#
_symmetry.space_group_name_H-M   'P 1'
#
loop_
_entity.id
_entity.type
_entity.pdbx_description
1 polymer ?
#
loop_
_entity_poly.entity_id
_entity_poly.type
_entity_poly.pdbx_seq_one_letter_code
_entity_poly.pdbx_strand_id
1 'polypeptide(L)'
;MLGFPVGIFVANGLEWYFHKAWLHEYPSKYRNSPFFTHIAHHKRARLNHFNDEGYAESMFKNAEIYNEKTALIGLAGAATIFLPVAPFFTAGLYYGIWNYWKVHAKSHLDPEYAQKRIPWRYDHHMTSNQNANWCVTRPWFDYIMGTRITAEASETETNPLGMKLPIWLEKPVNSAARRLLKKSYSKIEQNSKKDQSDLKKGIEEELA
;
A
#
# COMPACT_ATOMS: atom_id res chain seq x y z
N MET A 1 7.90 -20.76 15.36
CA MET A 1 8.78 -19.60 15.62
C MET A 1 8.01 -18.33 15.30
N LEU A 2 7.56 -17.61 16.33
CA LEU A 2 6.68 -16.44 16.17
C LEU A 2 7.35 -15.24 15.47
N GLY A 3 8.68 -15.22 15.40
CA GLY A 3 9.44 -14.12 14.79
C GLY A 3 9.05 -13.84 13.34
N PHE A 4 8.83 -14.87 12.51
CA PHE A 4 8.52 -14.66 11.09
C PHE A 4 7.16 -13.99 10.85
N PRO A 5 6.03 -14.47 11.42
CA PRO A 5 4.76 -13.75 11.36
C PRO A 5 4.83 -12.32 11.92
N VAL A 6 5.57 -12.12 13.02
CA VAL A 6 5.78 -10.77 13.60
C VAL A 6 6.55 -9.88 12.62
N GLY A 7 7.58 -10.41 11.96
CA GLY A 7 8.35 -9.68 10.94
C GLY A 7 7.48 -9.25 9.75
N ILE A 8 6.57 -10.11 9.28
CA ILE A 8 5.62 -9.75 8.21
C ILE A 8 4.68 -8.62 8.67
N PHE A 9 4.14 -8.73 9.89
CA PHE A 9 3.26 -7.70 10.45
C PHE A 9 3.99 -6.34 10.58
N VAL A 10 5.22 -6.35 11.08
CA VAL A 10 6.06 -5.14 11.17
C VAL A 10 6.37 -4.59 9.77
N ALA A 11 6.71 -5.43 8.80
CA ALA A 11 6.97 -4.99 7.43
C ALA A 11 5.76 -4.29 6.80
N ASN A 12 4.54 -4.78 7.02
CA ASN A 12 3.33 -4.11 6.52
C ASN A 12 3.05 -2.76 7.23
N GLY A 13 3.37 -2.65 8.52
CA GLY A 13 3.30 -1.37 9.23
C GLY A 13 4.34 -0.35 8.76
N LEU A 14 5.56 -0.81 8.48
CA LEU A 14 6.61 0.02 7.89
C LEU A 14 6.26 0.44 6.46
N GLU A 15 5.69 -0.47 5.67
CA GLU A 15 5.14 -0.16 4.34
C GLU A 15 4.14 0.99 4.43
N TRP A 16 3.12 0.89 5.29
CA TRP A 16 2.15 1.96 5.51
C TRP A 16 2.82 3.28 5.91
N TYR A 17 3.74 3.25 6.87
CA TYR A 17 4.39 4.44 7.39
C TYR A 17 5.29 5.10 6.34
N PHE A 18 6.15 4.34 5.66
CA PHE A 18 7.06 4.87 4.67
C PHE A 18 6.32 5.42 3.45
N HIS A 19 5.25 4.74 3.00
CA HIS A 19 4.44 5.22 1.91
C HIS A 19 3.83 6.59 2.22
N LYS A 20 3.20 6.70 3.39
CA LYS A 20 2.59 7.94 3.84
C LYS A 20 3.62 9.04 4.06
N ALA A 21 4.58 8.80 4.96
CA ALA A 21 5.47 9.83 5.47
C ALA A 21 6.54 10.23 4.44
N TRP A 22 7.14 9.25 3.75
CA TRP A 22 8.31 9.49 2.90
C TRP A 22 7.97 9.56 1.42
N LEU A 23 6.95 8.83 0.96
CA LEU A 23 6.59 8.83 -0.45
C LEU A 23 5.50 9.86 -0.81
N HIS A 24 4.73 10.36 0.16
CA HIS A 24 3.69 11.39 -0.06
C HIS A 24 3.91 12.67 0.74
N GLU A 25 3.95 12.60 2.08
CA GLU A 25 4.04 13.81 2.92
C GLU A 25 5.38 14.55 2.81
N TYR A 26 6.48 13.83 2.62
CA TYR A 26 7.80 14.44 2.46
C TYR A 26 7.98 15.15 1.10
N PRO A 27 7.77 14.50 -0.06
CA PRO A 27 7.98 15.14 -1.37
C PRO A 27 7.02 16.29 -1.67
N SER A 28 5.82 16.33 -1.07
CA SER A 28 4.91 17.48 -1.17
C SER A 28 5.48 18.76 -0.55
N LYS A 29 6.36 18.63 0.45
CA LYS A 29 7.09 19.77 1.06
C LYS A 29 8.47 19.99 0.43
N TYR A 30 9.10 18.92 -0.05
CA TYR A 30 10.47 18.91 -0.57
C TYR A 30 10.51 18.32 -1.97
N ARG A 31 10.00 19.08 -2.96
CA ARG A 31 9.85 18.61 -4.35
C ARG A 31 11.17 18.25 -5.06
N ASN A 32 12.31 18.73 -4.57
CA ASN A 32 13.64 18.38 -5.11
C ASN A 32 14.21 17.08 -4.52
N SER A 33 13.46 16.40 -3.64
CA SER A 33 13.91 15.14 -3.03
C SER A 33 13.82 13.96 -4.03
N PRO A 34 14.64 12.91 -3.85
CA PRO A 34 14.55 11.71 -4.69
C PRO A 34 13.17 11.03 -4.59
N PHE A 35 12.44 11.23 -3.47
CA PHE A 35 11.09 10.70 -3.27
C PHE A 35 10.03 11.35 -4.16
N PHE A 36 10.30 12.51 -4.77
CA PHE A 36 9.35 13.14 -5.70
C PHE A 36 9.09 12.28 -6.94
N THR A 37 10.00 11.36 -7.28
CA THR A 37 9.75 10.33 -8.31
C THR A 37 8.50 9.50 -8.03
N HIS A 38 8.10 9.32 -6.77
CA HIS A 38 6.85 8.65 -6.41
C HIS A 38 5.59 9.47 -6.73
N ILE A 39 5.66 10.80 -6.66
CA ILE A 39 4.55 11.66 -7.08
C ILE A 39 4.40 11.60 -8.61
N ALA A 40 5.52 11.53 -9.35
CA ALA A 40 5.51 11.35 -10.79
C ALA A 40 4.93 9.99 -11.20
N HIS A 41 5.26 8.91 -10.47
CA HIS A 41 4.64 7.58 -10.60
C HIS A 41 3.12 7.66 -10.51
N HIS A 42 2.60 8.29 -9.45
CA HIS A 42 1.16 8.47 -9.23
C HIS A 42 0.45 9.16 -10.39
N LYS A 43 1.00 10.29 -10.83
CA LYS A 43 0.45 11.03 -11.97
C LYS A 43 0.42 10.17 -13.23
N ARG A 44 1.51 9.48 -13.52
CA ARG A 44 1.63 8.62 -14.71
C ARG A 44 0.66 7.45 -14.65
N ALA A 45 0.64 6.71 -13.54
CA ALA A 45 -0.26 5.58 -13.35
C ALA A 45 -1.72 6.03 -13.48
N ARG A 46 -2.14 7.13 -12.86
CA ARG A 46 -3.52 7.64 -12.96
C ARG A 46 -3.92 7.97 -14.40
N LEU A 47 -3.04 8.69 -15.13
CA LEU A 47 -3.28 9.06 -16.53
C LEU A 47 -3.32 7.85 -17.47
N ASN A 48 -2.62 6.78 -17.11
CA ASN A 48 -2.52 5.55 -17.90
C ASN A 48 -3.42 4.41 -17.35
N HIS A 49 -4.54 4.75 -16.72
CA HIS A 49 -5.49 3.76 -16.19
C HIS A 49 -4.83 2.72 -15.28
N PHE A 50 -4.03 3.21 -14.33
CA PHE A 50 -3.22 2.47 -13.36
C PHE A 50 -1.98 1.74 -13.94
N ASN A 51 -1.86 1.63 -15.26
CA ASN A 51 -0.72 0.99 -15.89
C ASN A 51 0.55 1.83 -15.77
N ASP A 52 1.68 1.16 -15.51
CA ASP A 52 2.97 1.81 -15.47
C ASP A 52 4.09 0.90 -16.01
N GLU A 53 4.46 1.12 -17.27
CA GLU A 53 5.54 0.41 -17.95
C GLU A 53 6.93 0.66 -17.37
N GLY A 54 7.10 1.69 -16.52
CA GLY A 54 8.36 1.97 -15.83
C GLY A 54 8.86 0.75 -15.04
N TYR A 55 7.95 -0.07 -14.50
CA TYR A 55 8.32 -1.31 -13.80
C TYR A 55 8.90 -2.42 -14.68
N ALA A 56 8.75 -2.32 -16.01
CA ALA A 56 9.42 -3.21 -16.96
C ALA A 56 10.86 -2.77 -17.27
N GLU A 57 11.23 -1.54 -16.90
CA GLU A 57 12.53 -0.98 -17.21
C GLU A 57 13.63 -1.41 -16.22
N SER A 58 14.88 -1.32 -16.69
CA SER A 58 16.04 -1.48 -15.82
C SER A 58 16.13 -0.32 -14.83
N MET A 59 16.53 -0.62 -13.59
CA MET A 59 16.80 0.41 -12.58
C MET A 59 17.93 1.37 -12.97
N PHE A 60 18.79 0.98 -13.92
CA PHE A 60 19.85 1.86 -14.42
C PHE A 60 19.39 2.80 -15.54
N LYS A 61 18.14 2.65 -16.01
CA LYS A 61 17.52 3.50 -17.05
C LYS A 61 16.41 4.39 -16.48
N ASN A 62 15.79 3.96 -15.38
CA ASN A 62 14.65 4.64 -14.79
C ASN A 62 14.96 5.07 -13.34
N ALA A 63 14.93 6.39 -13.10
CA ALA A 63 15.26 6.97 -11.80
C ALA A 63 14.25 6.59 -10.69
N GLU A 64 12.98 6.38 -11.03
CA GLU A 64 11.95 5.94 -10.08
C GLU A 64 12.24 4.51 -9.59
N ILE A 65 12.49 3.61 -10.54
CA ILE A 65 12.86 2.22 -10.26
C ILE A 65 14.20 2.15 -9.51
N TYR A 66 15.16 3.01 -9.88
CA TYR A 66 16.42 3.15 -9.15
C TYR A 66 16.19 3.51 -7.68
N ASN A 67 15.40 4.56 -7.42
CA ASN A 67 15.15 5.06 -6.07
C ASN A 67 14.40 4.03 -5.22
N GLU A 68 13.35 3.40 -5.76
CA GLU A 68 12.60 2.37 -5.03
C GLU A 68 13.49 1.17 -4.68
N LYS A 69 14.20 0.59 -5.65
CA LYS A 69 15.08 -0.56 -5.38
C LYS A 69 16.22 -0.22 -4.42
N THR A 70 16.82 0.96 -4.56
CA THR A 70 17.89 1.40 -3.64
C THR A 70 17.37 1.58 -2.22
N ALA A 71 16.17 2.15 -2.05
CA ALA A 71 15.53 2.26 -0.74
C ALA A 71 15.24 0.88 -0.14
N LEU A 72 14.73 -0.08 -0.93
CA LEU A 72 14.45 -1.44 -0.47
C LEU A 72 15.73 -2.21 -0.09
N ILE A 73 16.82 -2.04 -0.84
CA ILE A 73 18.13 -2.60 -0.49
C ILE A 73 18.63 -1.98 0.83
N GLY A 74 18.49 -0.67 1.01
CA GLY A 74 18.82 0.02 2.25
C GLY A 74 18.02 -0.51 3.45
N LEU A 75 16.71 -0.74 3.29
CA LEU A 75 15.86 -1.35 4.31
C LEU A 75 16.28 -2.78 4.65
N ALA A 76 16.70 -3.57 3.65
CA ALA A 76 17.23 -4.91 3.89
C ALA A 76 18.55 -4.86 4.68
N GLY A 77 19.45 -3.93 4.35
CA GLY A 77 20.65 -3.67 5.12
C GLY A 77 20.35 -3.30 6.58
N ALA A 78 19.39 -2.39 6.79
CA ALA A 78 18.94 -2.01 8.14
C ALA A 78 18.30 -3.18 8.91
N ALA A 79 17.51 -4.03 8.24
CA ALA A 79 16.93 -5.23 8.85
C ALA A 79 17.98 -6.29 9.24
N THR A 80 19.16 -6.29 8.59
CA THR A 80 20.23 -7.26 8.82
C THR A 80 20.78 -7.19 10.25
N ILE A 81 20.68 -6.01 10.90
CA ILE A 81 21.17 -5.78 12.27
C ILE A 81 20.47 -6.72 13.27
N PHE A 82 19.24 -7.14 12.99
CA PHE A 82 18.48 -8.07 13.84
C PHE A 82 18.85 -9.54 13.64
N LEU A 83 19.60 -9.89 12.58
CA LEU A 83 19.85 -11.28 12.19
C LEU A 83 20.52 -12.13 13.30
N PRO A 84 21.49 -11.63 14.09
CA PRO A 84 22.15 -12.44 15.12
C PRO A 84 21.24 -12.82 16.29
N VAL A 85 20.20 -12.02 16.58
CA VAL A 85 19.35 -12.17 17.76
C VAL A 85 17.93 -12.62 17.43
N ALA A 86 17.45 -12.32 16.23
CA ALA A 86 16.08 -12.59 15.81
C ALA A 86 16.01 -13.03 14.32
N PRO A 87 16.67 -14.13 13.93
CA PRO A 87 16.83 -14.49 12.52
C PRO A 87 15.50 -14.74 11.79
N PHE A 88 14.50 -15.29 12.47
CA PHE A 88 13.16 -15.50 11.87
C PHE A 88 12.38 -14.21 11.71
N PHE A 89 12.58 -13.25 12.61
CA PHE A 89 12.03 -11.89 12.45
C PHE A 89 12.67 -11.18 11.27
N THR A 90 14.00 -11.21 11.15
CA THR A 90 14.73 -10.69 10.00
C THR A 90 14.28 -11.34 8.69
N ALA A 91 14.08 -12.66 8.67
CA ALA A 91 13.55 -13.37 7.50
C ALA A 91 12.13 -12.88 7.12
N GLY A 92 11.27 -12.57 8.11
CA GLY A 92 9.96 -11.98 7.88
C GLY A 92 10.05 -10.56 7.27
N LEU A 93 11.01 -9.74 7.72
CA LEU A 93 11.27 -8.42 7.14
C LEU A 93 11.78 -8.53 5.69
N TYR A 94 12.74 -9.43 5.42
CA TYR A 94 13.23 -9.66 4.06
C TYR A 94 12.12 -10.13 3.12
N TYR A 95 11.28 -11.05 3.59
CA TYR A 95 10.10 -11.47 2.84
C TYR A 95 9.18 -10.28 2.56
N GLY A 96 8.93 -9.42 3.56
CA GLY A 96 8.10 -8.23 3.40
C GLY A 96 8.64 -7.26 2.35
N ILE A 97 9.95 -6.95 2.40
CA ILE A 97 10.64 -6.06 1.43
C ILE A 97 10.57 -6.62 0.00
N TRP A 98 10.87 -7.90 -0.17
CA TRP A 98 10.79 -8.56 -1.47
C TRP A 98 9.35 -8.61 -2.00
N ASN A 99 8.40 -8.96 -1.12
CA ASN A 99 6.99 -9.07 -1.48
C ASN A 99 6.40 -7.71 -1.84
N TYR A 100 6.82 -6.63 -1.17
CA TYR A 100 6.47 -5.25 -1.53
C TYR A 100 6.83 -4.96 -2.99
N TRP A 101 8.11 -5.10 -3.36
CA TRP A 101 8.55 -4.85 -4.74
C TRP A 101 7.77 -5.68 -5.76
N LYS A 102 7.68 -6.99 -5.50
CA LYS A 102 7.00 -7.93 -6.40
C LYS A 102 5.53 -7.55 -6.59
N VAL A 103 4.82 -7.25 -5.51
CA VAL A 103 3.40 -6.92 -5.55
C VAL A 103 3.17 -5.57 -6.22
N HIS A 104 3.99 -4.57 -5.88
CA HIS A 104 3.90 -3.22 -6.42
C HIS A 104 4.11 -3.21 -7.94
N ALA A 105 5.23 -3.79 -8.39
CA ALA A 105 5.55 -3.88 -9.81
C ALA A 105 4.48 -4.67 -10.57
N LYS A 106 4.05 -5.81 -10.02
CA LYS A 106 2.99 -6.61 -10.65
C LYS A 106 1.67 -5.85 -10.75
N SER A 107 1.26 -5.11 -9.72
CA SER A 107 -0.02 -4.39 -9.77
C SER A 107 -0.05 -3.37 -10.90
N HIS A 108 1.06 -2.68 -11.14
CA HIS A 108 1.13 -1.67 -12.19
C HIS A 108 1.34 -2.25 -13.60
N LEU A 109 2.01 -3.40 -13.72
CA LEU A 109 2.15 -4.10 -15.00
C LEU A 109 0.87 -4.87 -15.39
N ASP A 110 -0.01 -5.17 -14.43
CA ASP A 110 -1.26 -5.91 -14.63
C ASP A 110 -2.41 -5.23 -13.84
N PRO A 111 -3.00 -4.14 -14.37
CA PRO A 111 -4.07 -3.40 -13.70
C PRO A 111 -5.32 -4.24 -13.41
N GLU A 112 -5.67 -5.18 -14.30
CA GLU A 112 -6.82 -6.07 -14.07
C GLU A 112 -6.59 -6.98 -12.85
N TYR A 113 -5.38 -7.52 -12.71
CA TYR A 113 -5.00 -8.25 -11.51
C TYR A 113 -5.09 -7.37 -10.27
N ALA A 114 -4.62 -6.11 -10.35
CA ALA A 114 -4.67 -5.19 -9.22
C ALA A 114 -6.12 -4.89 -8.78
N GLN A 115 -7.00 -4.54 -9.72
CA GLN A 115 -8.42 -4.26 -9.44
C GLN A 115 -9.13 -5.42 -8.74
N LYS A 116 -8.79 -6.67 -9.08
CA LYS A 116 -9.45 -7.88 -8.56
C LYS A 116 -8.80 -8.47 -7.31
N ARG A 117 -7.49 -8.29 -7.14
CA ARG A 117 -6.70 -9.06 -6.14
C ARG A 117 -6.03 -8.17 -5.12
N ILE A 118 -5.79 -6.91 -5.46
CA ILE A 118 -5.10 -5.91 -4.64
C ILE A 118 -5.86 -4.57 -4.77
N PRO A 119 -7.18 -4.57 -4.55
CA PRO A 119 -8.05 -3.42 -4.81
C PRO A 119 -7.62 -2.17 -4.03
N TRP A 120 -7.11 -2.32 -2.81
CA TRP A 120 -6.58 -1.21 -2.02
C TRP A 120 -5.44 -0.47 -2.72
N ARG A 121 -4.57 -1.18 -3.47
CA ARG A 121 -3.48 -0.54 -4.20
C ARG A 121 -3.99 0.15 -5.46
N TYR A 122 -4.99 -0.43 -6.12
CA TYR A 122 -5.68 0.22 -7.23
C TYR A 122 -6.37 1.51 -6.76
N ASP A 123 -7.15 1.40 -5.68
CA ASP A 123 -7.87 2.51 -5.08
C ASP A 123 -6.93 3.65 -4.71
N HIS A 124 -5.77 3.36 -4.08
CA HIS A 124 -4.75 4.38 -3.75
C HIS A 124 -4.40 5.34 -4.89
N HIS A 125 -4.36 4.84 -6.12
CA HIS A 125 -4.06 5.66 -7.29
C HIS A 125 -5.32 6.28 -7.92
N MET A 126 -6.43 5.57 -7.87
CA MET A 126 -7.60 5.82 -8.72
C MET A 126 -8.79 6.45 -7.99
N THR A 127 -8.76 6.55 -6.65
CA THR A 127 -9.76 7.30 -5.87
C THR A 127 -9.58 8.80 -6.01
N SER A 128 -10.60 9.60 -5.65
CA SER A 128 -10.45 11.06 -5.62
C SER A 128 -9.35 11.50 -4.64
N ASN A 129 -9.18 10.75 -3.55
CA ASN A 129 -8.14 10.99 -2.54
C ASN A 129 -6.95 10.04 -2.70
N GLN A 130 -5.81 10.56 -3.17
CA GLN A 130 -4.55 9.80 -3.28
C GLN A 130 -3.74 9.76 -1.96
N ASN A 131 -4.19 10.50 -0.93
CA ASN A 131 -3.63 10.51 0.42
C ASN A 131 -4.29 9.48 1.36
N ALA A 132 -4.55 8.28 0.84
CA ALA A 132 -5.20 7.17 1.52
C ALA A 132 -4.69 5.83 0.98
N ASN A 133 -5.10 4.69 1.57
CA ASN A 133 -4.74 3.35 1.07
C ASN A 133 -3.22 3.14 0.92
N TRP A 134 -2.46 3.39 1.99
CA TRP A 134 -1.00 3.44 1.96
C TRP A 134 -0.33 2.07 1.82
N CYS A 135 -1.03 1.00 2.20
CA CYS A 135 -0.50 -0.33 2.04
C CYS A 135 -0.52 -0.76 0.57
N VAL A 136 0.49 -1.54 0.20
CA VAL A 136 0.69 -2.18 -1.10
C VAL A 136 0.42 -3.69 -1.00
N THR A 137 1.01 -4.39 -0.02
CA THR A 137 0.99 -5.86 0.04
C THR A 137 -0.29 -6.41 0.65
N ARG A 138 -0.77 -5.79 1.73
CA ARG A 138 -1.99 -6.14 2.46
C ARG A 138 -2.57 -4.90 3.12
N PRO A 139 -3.89 -4.70 3.20
CA PRO A 139 -4.49 -3.47 3.70
C PRO A 139 -4.51 -3.38 5.24
N TRP A 140 -3.71 -4.16 5.96
CA TRP A 140 -3.87 -4.34 7.41
C TRP A 140 -3.74 -3.03 8.17
N PHE A 141 -2.67 -2.27 7.90
CA PHE A 141 -2.46 -0.98 8.56
C PHE A 141 -3.40 0.10 8.03
N ASP A 142 -3.93 -0.01 6.81
CA ASP A 142 -5.01 0.88 6.37
C ASP A 142 -6.30 0.68 7.17
N TYR A 143 -6.64 -0.57 7.53
CA TYR A 143 -7.75 -0.86 8.42
C TYR A 143 -7.46 -0.45 9.88
N ILE A 144 -6.26 -0.72 10.38
CA ILE A 144 -5.87 -0.37 11.75
C ILE A 144 -5.88 1.15 11.94
N MET A 145 -5.28 1.89 11.00
CA MET A 145 -5.10 3.35 11.08
C MET A 145 -6.31 4.13 10.52
N GLY A 146 -7.28 3.45 9.92
CA GLY A 146 -8.48 4.07 9.35
C GLY A 146 -8.18 4.92 8.11
N THR A 147 -7.24 4.48 7.28
CA THR A 147 -6.84 5.14 6.02
C THR A 147 -7.33 4.41 4.78
N ARG A 148 -8.05 3.30 4.93
CA ARG A 148 -8.72 2.62 3.81
C ARG A 148 -9.86 3.50 3.24
N ILE A 149 -9.92 3.62 1.92
CA ILE A 149 -11.01 4.23 1.12
C ILE A 149 -11.36 3.27 -0.02
N THR A 150 -12.56 2.69 0.02
CA THR A 150 -13.01 1.71 -0.97
C THR A 150 -13.68 2.38 -2.17
N ALA A 151 -13.18 2.14 -3.38
CA ALA A 151 -13.76 2.69 -4.61
C ALA A 151 -14.84 1.80 -5.21
N GLU A 152 -15.75 2.38 -6.00
CA GLU A 152 -16.67 1.60 -6.85
C GLU A 152 -15.96 0.94 -8.05
N ALA A 153 -14.77 1.44 -8.42
CA ALA A 153 -14.01 1.02 -9.59
C ALA A 153 -13.18 -0.27 -9.38
N SER A 154 -13.19 -0.87 -8.18
CA SER A 154 -12.42 -2.08 -7.85
C SER A 154 -13.25 -3.09 -7.05
N GLU A 155 -12.80 -4.36 -7.04
CA GLU A 155 -13.44 -5.41 -6.24
C GLU A 155 -12.99 -5.31 -4.79
N THR A 156 -13.69 -4.50 -3.98
CA THR A 156 -13.39 -4.31 -2.56
C THR A 156 -13.23 -5.65 -1.83
N GLU A 157 -12.18 -5.77 -1.03
CA GLU A 157 -11.88 -6.96 -0.25
C GLU A 157 -12.98 -7.27 0.78
N THR A 158 -13.27 -8.56 0.98
CA THR A 158 -14.39 -8.99 1.84
C THR A 158 -14.04 -8.96 3.33
N ASN A 159 -12.76 -8.85 3.68
CA ASN A 159 -12.25 -8.86 5.05
C ASN A 159 -10.95 -8.07 5.17
N PRO A 160 -10.61 -7.56 6.37
CA PRO A 160 -9.47 -6.66 6.55
C PRO A 160 -8.11 -7.35 6.40
N LEU A 161 -8.06 -8.69 6.30
CA LEU A 161 -6.82 -9.41 6.04
C LEU A 161 -6.44 -9.36 4.55
N GLY A 162 -7.37 -8.94 3.67
CA GLY A 162 -7.13 -8.82 2.23
C GLY A 162 -6.82 -10.16 1.57
N MET A 163 -7.35 -11.27 2.09
CA MET A 163 -7.13 -12.63 1.57
C MET A 163 -8.41 -13.45 1.58
N LYS A 164 -8.50 -14.46 0.71
CA LYS A 164 -9.65 -15.38 0.69
C LYS A 164 -9.68 -16.20 1.98
N LEU A 165 -10.80 -16.18 2.69
CA LEU A 165 -11.02 -16.96 3.91
C LEU A 165 -12.24 -17.87 3.73
N PRO A 166 -12.27 -19.04 4.39
CA PRO A 166 -13.50 -19.80 4.53
C PRO A 166 -14.57 -18.98 5.27
N ILE A 167 -15.84 -19.10 4.89
CA ILE A 167 -16.96 -18.31 5.46
C ILE A 167 -17.03 -18.41 6.98
N TRP A 168 -16.74 -19.59 7.54
CA TRP A 168 -16.77 -19.83 8.98
C TRP A 168 -15.68 -19.06 9.76
N LEU A 169 -14.58 -18.69 9.09
CA LEU A 169 -13.49 -17.89 9.65
C LEU A 169 -13.65 -16.41 9.33
N GLU A 170 -14.19 -16.08 8.15
CA GLU A 170 -14.34 -14.70 7.71
C GLU A 170 -15.31 -13.90 8.59
N LYS A 171 -16.47 -14.49 8.92
CA LYS A 171 -17.48 -13.85 9.78
C LYS A 171 -16.92 -13.42 11.15
N PRO A 172 -16.28 -14.32 11.94
CA PRO A 172 -15.73 -13.93 13.24
C PRO A 172 -14.57 -12.93 13.10
N VAL A 173 -13.71 -13.05 12.08
CA VAL A 173 -12.65 -12.06 11.81
C VAL A 173 -13.24 -10.68 11.57
N ASN A 174 -14.25 -10.57 10.70
CA ASN A 174 -14.92 -9.31 10.40
C ASN A 174 -15.62 -8.72 11.63
N SER A 175 -16.31 -9.56 12.40
CA SER A 175 -16.97 -9.13 13.63
C SER A 175 -15.96 -8.62 14.68
N ALA A 176 -14.84 -9.33 14.85
CA ALA A 176 -13.80 -8.95 15.79
C ALA A 176 -13.12 -7.64 15.35
N ALA A 177 -12.77 -7.52 14.07
CA ALA A 177 -12.14 -6.31 13.52
C ALA A 177 -13.04 -5.08 13.69
N ARG A 178 -14.33 -5.17 13.34
CA ARG A 178 -15.29 -4.05 13.52
C ARG A 178 -15.48 -3.66 14.98
N ARG A 179 -15.42 -4.63 15.91
CA ARG A 179 -15.52 -4.37 17.35
C ARG A 179 -14.26 -3.70 17.89
N LEU A 180 -13.08 -4.21 17.54
CA LEU A 180 -11.79 -3.74 18.06
C LEU A 180 -11.37 -2.41 17.43
N LEU A 181 -11.61 -2.23 16.12
CA LEU A 181 -11.20 -1.07 15.34
C LEU A 181 -12.37 -0.12 15.04
N LYS A 182 -13.33 0.00 15.96
CA LYS A 182 -14.59 0.75 15.75
C LYS A 182 -14.35 2.15 15.18
N LYS A 183 -13.40 2.91 15.74
CA LYS A 183 -13.06 4.26 15.28
C LYS A 183 -12.52 4.26 13.85
N SER A 184 -11.62 3.32 13.54
CA SER A 184 -11.03 3.19 12.21
C SER A 184 -12.10 2.83 11.17
N TYR A 185 -13.01 1.91 11.48
CA TYR A 185 -14.13 1.58 10.58
C TYR A 185 -15.09 2.75 10.35
N SER A 186 -15.42 3.54 11.38
CA SER A 186 -16.22 4.75 11.20
C SER A 186 -15.54 5.76 10.28
N LYS A 187 -14.22 5.93 10.41
CA LYS A 187 -13.43 6.82 9.54
C LYS A 187 -13.38 6.30 8.10
N ILE A 188 -13.18 5.00 7.90
CA ILE A 188 -13.17 4.35 6.58
C ILE A 188 -14.52 4.56 5.87
N GLU A 189 -15.64 4.36 6.57
CA GLU A 189 -16.97 4.56 6.01
C GLU A 189 -17.20 6.03 5.63
N GLN A 190 -16.83 6.97 6.50
CA GLN A 190 -16.96 8.39 6.23
C GLN A 190 -16.12 8.82 5.02
N ASN A 191 -14.85 8.39 4.97
CA ASN A 191 -13.94 8.74 3.89
C ASN A 191 -14.37 8.11 2.56
N SER A 192 -14.85 6.88 2.57
CA SER A 192 -15.34 6.21 1.35
C SER A 192 -16.60 6.88 0.79
N LYS A 193 -17.53 7.33 1.65
CA LYS A 193 -18.70 8.12 1.22
C LYS A 193 -18.31 9.48 0.65
N LYS A 194 -17.32 10.15 1.27
CA LYS A 194 -16.79 11.42 0.77
C LYS A 194 -16.18 11.23 -0.62
N ASP A 195 -15.31 10.23 -0.77
CA ASP A 195 -14.63 9.92 -2.03
C ASP A 195 -15.63 9.65 -3.17
N GLN A 196 -16.66 8.85 -2.91
CA GLN A 196 -17.74 8.61 -3.89
C GLN A 196 -18.50 9.89 -4.28
N SER A 197 -18.74 10.80 -3.32
CA SER A 197 -19.35 12.10 -3.61
C SER A 197 -18.44 12.97 -4.49
N ASP A 198 -17.15 12.98 -4.18
CA ASP A 198 -16.17 13.83 -4.86
C ASP A 198 -15.93 13.36 -6.29
N LEU A 199 -15.80 12.05 -6.51
CA LEU A 199 -15.74 11.46 -7.85
C LEU A 199 -16.97 11.83 -8.70
N LYS A 200 -18.18 11.78 -8.14
CA LYS A 200 -19.42 12.18 -8.84
C LYS A 200 -19.45 13.66 -9.22
N LYS A 201 -18.69 14.50 -8.52
CA LYS A 201 -18.56 15.94 -8.77
C LYS A 201 -17.33 16.30 -9.62
N GLY A 202 -16.51 15.31 -9.99
CA GLY A 202 -15.23 15.54 -10.67
C GLY A 202 -14.19 16.26 -9.78
N ILE A 203 -14.32 16.13 -8.45
CA ILE A 203 -13.35 16.68 -7.50
C ILE A 203 -12.27 15.62 -7.26
N GLU A 204 -11.02 16.01 -7.41
CA GLU A 204 -9.84 15.20 -7.08
C GLU A 204 -8.96 15.95 -6.07
N GLU A 205 -8.55 15.28 -5.00
CA GLU A 205 -7.52 15.77 -4.10
C GLU A 205 -6.16 15.51 -4.74
N GLU A 206 -5.60 16.52 -5.41
CA GLU A 206 -4.28 16.42 -6.03
C GLU A 206 -3.17 16.18 -4.98
N LEU A 207 -2.18 15.40 -5.37
CA LEU A 207 -0.91 15.29 -4.64
C LEU A 207 -0.19 16.64 -4.74
N ALA A 208 -0.12 17.35 -3.61
CA ALA A 208 0.51 18.66 -3.49
C ALA A 208 2.01 18.65 -3.83
#